data_AF-A0AA86T5T1-F1
#
_entry.id   AF-A0AA86T5T1-F1
#
_cell.length_a   1.000
_cell.length_b   1.000
_cell.length_c   1.000
_cell.angle_alpha   90.00
_cell.angle_beta   90.00
_cell.angle_gamma   90.00
#
_symmetry.space_group_name_H-M   'P 1'
#
loop_
_entity.id
_entity.type
_entity.pdbx_description
1 polymer ?
#
loop_
_entity_poly.entity_id
_entity_poly.type
_entity_poly.pdbx_seq_one_letter_code
_entity_poly.pdbx_strand_id
1 'polypeptide(L)'
;MTLDSTIPITLSNFLSAATMTYAQHLTHGLPEPPIHLLYPSIVMFVVGIIGNFYHHYLLSNLREKGENEYKIPKGGLLEFVICPL
;
A
#
# COMPACT_ATOMS: atom_id res chain seq x y z
N MET A 1 26.80 0.06 -5.65
CA MET A 1 25.39 -0.04 -6.13
C MET A 1 24.42 -0.56 -5.07
N THR A 2 24.72 -1.62 -4.31
CA THR A 2 23.91 -1.98 -3.11
C THR A 2 24.28 -1.15 -1.88
N LEU A 3 25.57 -1.01 -1.59
CA LEU A 3 26.07 -0.28 -0.41
C LEU A 3 25.63 1.21 -0.39
N ASP A 4 25.66 1.87 -1.56
CA ASP A 4 25.29 3.28 -1.70
C ASP A 4 23.81 3.55 -1.36
N SER A 5 22.94 2.56 -1.51
CA SER A 5 21.52 2.64 -1.13
C SER A 5 21.28 2.13 0.29
N THR A 6 22.01 1.09 0.72
CA THR A 6 21.87 0.53 2.07
C THR A 6 22.21 1.56 3.16
N ILE A 7 23.25 2.36 2.97
CA ILE A 7 23.67 3.38 3.94
C ILE A 7 22.56 4.42 4.21
N PRO A 8 22.01 5.13 3.21
CA PRO A 8 20.97 6.12 3.45
C PRO A 8 19.66 5.49 3.97
N ILE A 9 19.32 4.27 3.52
CA ILE A 9 18.13 3.56 4.02
C ILE A 9 18.29 3.21 5.50
N THR A 10 19.44 2.67 5.89
CA THR A 10 19.66 2.26 7.30
C THR A 10 19.72 3.49 8.20
N LEU A 11 20.38 4.56 7.73
CA LEU A 11 20.45 5.82 8.45
C LEU A 11 19.07 6.47 8.61
N SER A 12 18.24 6.48 7.57
CA SER A 12 16.89 7.05 7.64
C SER A 12 15.99 6.26 8.59
N ASN A 13 16.06 4.93 8.57
CA ASN A 13 15.34 4.09 9.52
C ASN A 13 15.80 4.34 10.96
N PHE A 14 17.11 4.47 11.18
CA PHE A 14 17.66 4.76 12.51
C PHE A 14 17.22 6.13 13.03
N LEU A 15 17.31 7.19 12.21
CA LEU A 15 16.84 8.54 12.54
C LEU A 15 15.35 8.57 12.85
N SER A 16 14.55 7.85 12.06
CA SER A 16 13.11 7.72 12.28
C SER A 16 12.81 7.08 13.63
N ALA A 17 13.45 5.94 13.93
CA ALA A 17 13.29 5.23 15.21
C ALA A 17 13.71 6.08 16.42
N ALA A 18 14.85 6.79 16.31
CA ALA A 18 15.33 7.68 17.37
C ALA A 18 14.36 8.84 17.62
N THR A 19 13.85 9.46 16.55
CA THR A 19 12.87 10.55 16.64
C THR A 19 11.56 10.08 17.25
N MET A 20 11.08 8.90 16.86
CA MET A 20 9.84 8.33 17.38
C MET A 20 9.97 8.01 18.88
N THR A 21 11.09 7.45 19.31
CA THR A 21 11.38 7.18 20.72
C THR A 21 11.45 8.48 21.53
N TYR A 22 12.09 9.52 21.00
CA TYR A 22 12.15 10.83 21.64
C TYR A 22 10.76 11.48 21.77
N ALA A 23 9.95 11.39 20.70
CA ALA A 23 8.58 11.88 20.71
C ALA A 23 7.73 11.14 21.76
N GLN A 24 7.85 9.81 21.86
CA GLN A 24 7.18 8.99 22.88
C GLN A 24 7.59 9.38 24.31
N HIS A 25 8.87 9.70 24.52
CA HIS A 25 9.34 10.18 25.82
C HIS A 25 8.74 11.55 26.17
N LEU A 26 8.61 12.45 25.19
CA LEU A 26 8.02 13.78 25.41
C LEU A 26 6.51 13.72 25.67
N THR A 27 5.81 12.77 25.05
CA THR A 27 4.36 12.58 25.23
C THR A 27 4.00 11.73 26.46
N HIS A 28 5.00 11.24 27.21
CA HIS A 28 4.78 10.40 28.38
C HIS A 28 4.03 11.19 29.48
N GLY A 29 2.74 10.88 29.66
CA GLY A 29 1.83 11.55 30.59
C GLY A 29 0.76 12.45 29.94
N LEU A 30 0.77 12.59 28.61
CA LEU A 30 -0.33 13.21 27.88
C LEU A 30 -1.50 12.22 27.68
N PRO A 31 -2.74 12.71 27.53
CA PRO A 31 -3.88 11.86 27.19
C PRO A 31 -3.69 11.19 25.83
N GLU A 32 -4.22 9.97 25.69
CA GLU A 32 -4.15 9.21 24.46
C GLU A 32 -4.86 9.93 23.30
N PRO A 33 -4.34 9.84 22.07
CA PRO A 33 -4.98 10.46 20.92
C PRO A 33 -6.37 9.87 20.71
N PRO A 34 -7.39 10.71 20.42
CA PRO A 34 -8.77 10.24 20.28
C PRO A 34 -9.01 9.37 19.05
N ILE A 35 -8.09 9.39 18.08
CA ILE A 35 -8.20 8.66 16.82
C ILE A 35 -7.14 7.57 16.79
N HIS A 36 -7.58 6.31 16.88
CA HIS A 36 -6.73 5.17 16.60
C HIS A 36 -6.56 4.99 15.09
N LEU A 37 -5.37 5.31 14.57
CA LEU A 37 -5.03 5.14 13.14
C LEU A 37 -5.10 3.69 12.65
N LEU A 38 -5.20 2.71 13.56
CA LEU A 38 -5.35 1.30 13.22
C LEU A 38 -6.60 1.04 12.37
N TYR A 39 -7.74 1.63 12.73
CA TYR A 39 -9.00 1.41 12.02
C TYR A 39 -8.98 1.94 10.57
N PRO A 40 -8.62 3.21 10.28
CA PRO A 40 -8.54 3.67 8.90
C PRO A 40 -7.47 2.92 8.10
N SER A 41 -6.37 2.51 8.74
CA SER A 41 -5.33 1.70 8.08
C SER A 41 -5.86 0.33 7.66
N ILE A 42 -6.62 -0.35 8.52
CA ILE A 42 -7.24 -1.64 8.20
C ILE A 42 -8.25 -1.48 7.05
N VAL A 43 -9.10 -0.45 7.11
CA VAL A 43 -10.07 -0.19 6.04
C VAL A 43 -9.35 0.02 4.71
N MET A 44 -8.32 0.86 4.68
CA MET A 44 -7.56 1.16 3.46
C MET A 44 -6.83 -0.07 2.93
N PHE A 45 -6.29 -0.91 3.81
CA PHE A 45 -5.66 -2.18 3.45
C PHE A 45 -6.66 -3.17 2.83
N VAL A 46 -7.82 -3.36 3.46
CA VAL A 46 -8.87 -4.26 2.97
C VAL A 46 -9.41 -3.79 1.63
N VAL A 47 -9.67 -2.49 1.47
CA VAL A 47 -10.09 -1.91 0.19
C VAL A 47 -9.03 -2.12 -0.89
N GLY A 48 -7.76 -1.93 -0.57
CA GLY A 48 -6.65 -2.18 -1.49
C GLY A 48 -6.56 -3.64 -1.94
N ILE A 49 -6.67 -4.60 -1.01
CA ILE A 49 -6.66 -6.03 -1.34
C ILE A 49 -7.86 -6.42 -2.18
N ILE A 50 -9.06 -5.98 -1.81
CA ILE A 50 -10.28 -6.29 -2.57
C ILE A 50 -10.21 -5.69 -3.96
N GLY A 51 -9.74 -4.45 -4.10
CA GLY A 51 -9.53 -3.80 -5.39
C GLY A 51 -8.54 -4.57 -6.26
N ASN A 52 -7.36 -4.89 -5.72
CA ASN A 52 -6.35 -5.69 -6.42
C ASN A 52 -6.91 -7.05 -6.87
N PHE A 53 -7.60 -7.77 -5.98
CA PHE A 53 -8.21 -9.05 -6.31
C PHE A 53 -9.30 -8.92 -7.38
N TYR A 54 -10.15 -7.89 -7.30
CA TYR A 54 -11.21 -7.62 -8.27
C TYR A 54 -10.63 -7.34 -9.66
N HIS A 55 -9.57 -6.54 -9.75
CA HIS A 55 -8.90 -6.26 -11.02
C HIS A 55 -8.21 -7.48 -11.61
N HIS A 56 -7.52 -8.28 -10.79
CA HIS A 56 -6.97 -9.56 -11.24
C HIS A 56 -8.06 -10.53 -11.71
N TYR A 57 -9.20 -10.59 -11.01
CA TYR A 57 -10.33 -11.42 -11.41
C TYR A 57 -10.89 -10.97 -12.76
N LEU A 58 -11.11 -9.67 -12.95
CA LEU A 58 -11.60 -9.13 -14.22
C LEU A 58 -10.63 -9.42 -15.38
N LEU A 59 -9.32 -9.24 -15.17
CA LEU A 59 -8.27 -9.59 -16.14
C LEU A 59 -8.24 -11.09 -16.46
N SER A 60 -8.46 -11.95 -15.46
CA SER A 60 -8.49 -13.40 -15.66
C SER A 60 -9.68 -13.88 -16.51
N ASN A 61 -10.81 -13.15 -16.47
CA ASN A 61 -12.00 -13.48 -17.26
C ASN A 61 -11.97 -12.90 -18.69
N LEU A 62 -11.04 -11.98 -18.99
CA LEU A 62 -10.91 -11.39 -20.32
C LEU A 62 -10.21 -12.31 -21.33
N ARG A 63 -9.53 -13.37 -20.88
CA ARG A 63 -8.91 -14.39 -21.74
C ARG A 63 -9.64 -15.72 -21.58
N GLU A 64 -10.20 -16.26 -22.66
CA GLU A 64 -10.58 -17.67 -22.70
C GLU A 64 -9.32 -18.55 -22.69
N LYS A 65 -9.43 -19.75 -22.09
CA LYS A 65 -8.32 -20.72 -22.02
C LYS A 65 -7.80 -21.05 -23.42
N GLY A 66 -6.70 -20.42 -23.83
CA GLY A 66 -6.00 -20.70 -25.09
C GLY A 66 -5.82 -19.52 -26.02
N GLU A 67 -6.40 -18.35 -25.74
CA GLU A 67 -6.22 -17.16 -26.57
C GLU A 67 -5.06 -16.28 -26.09
N ASN A 68 -4.12 -15.97 -26.98
CA ASN A 68 -2.99 -15.07 -26.74
C ASN A 68 -3.23 -13.63 -27.23
N GLU A 69 -4.45 -13.31 -27.67
CA GLU A 69 -4.78 -11.99 -28.21
C GLU A 69 -4.93 -10.96 -27.07
N TYR A 70 -4.39 -9.75 -27.29
CA TYR A 70 -4.46 -8.68 -26.32
C TYR A 70 -5.83 -7.98 -26.43
N LYS A 71 -6.74 -8.28 -25.49
CA LYS A 71 -8.04 -7.62 -25.39
C LYS A 71 -7.95 -6.44 -24.43
N ILE A 72 -8.49 -5.29 -24.83
CA ILE A 72 -8.56 -4.10 -23.98
C ILE A 72 -9.48 -4.42 -22.80
N PRO A 73 -9.01 -4.32 -21.55
CA PRO A 73 -9.85 -4.59 -20.39
C PRO A 73 -10.98 -3.55 -20.30
N LYS A 74 -12.21 -4.03 -20.14
CA LYS A 74 -13.40 -3.19 -19.92
C LYS A 74 -14.06 -3.57 -18.59
N GLY A 75 -14.40 -2.58 -17.78
CA GLY A 75 -15.06 -2.76 -16.48
C GLY A 75 -14.25 -2.27 -15.26
N GLY A 76 -14.96 -1.80 -14.23
CA GLY A 76 -14.36 -1.32 -12.97
C GLY A 76 -13.54 -0.03 -13.12
N LEU A 77 -12.54 0.16 -12.26
CA LEU A 77 -11.59 1.28 -12.33
C LEU A 77 -10.65 1.24 -13.55
N LEU A 78 -10.66 0.18 -14.37
CA LEU A 78 -9.83 0.08 -15.59
C LEU A 78 -10.26 1.08 -16.67
N GLU A 79 -11.47 1.62 -16.58
CA GLU A 79 -11.94 2.70 -17.46
C GLU A 79 -11.39 4.08 -17.04
N PHE A 80 -10.92 4.22 -15.80
CA PHE A 80 -10.41 5.48 -15.27
C PHE A 80 -8.87 5.50 -15.16
N VAL A 81 -8.26 4.34 -14.91
CA VAL A 81 -6.80 4.19 -14.76
C VAL A 81 -6.35 2.93 -15.50
N ILE A 82 -5.25 3.01 -16.25
CA ILE A 82 -4.69 1.89 -17.03
C ILE A 82 -4.23 0.73 -16.11
N CYS A 83 -3.80 1.05 -14.88
CA CYS A 83 -3.42 0.09 -13.84
C CYS A 83 -4.04 0.52 -12.48
N PRO A 84 -5.27 0.12 -12.19
CA PRO A 84 -5.92 0.41 -10.91
C PRO A 84 -5.40 -0.57 -9.86
N LEU A 85 -4.27 -0.17 -9.25
CA LEU A 85 -3.45 -0.93 -8.29
C LEU A 85 -2.76 -2.18 -8.84
#